data_AF-A0A1Y1KNQ7-F1
#
_entry.id   AF-A0A1Y1KNQ7-F1
#
_cell.length_a   1.000
_cell.length_b   1.000
_cell.length_c   1.000
_cell.angle_alpha   90.00
_cell.angle_beta   90.00
_cell.angle_gamma   90.00
#
_symmetry.space_group_name_H-M   'P 1'
#
loop_
_entity.id
_entity.type
_entity.pdbx_description
1 polymer ?
#
loop_
_entity_poly.entity_id
_entity_poly.type
_entity_poly.pdbx_seq_one_letter_code
_entity_poly.pdbx_strand_id
1 'polypeptide(L)'
;MFRVGPWLRLPLTIRWLNQEFARDFPSDKLPPFHMPVCYGPVVSKKLKRGSGDHGPNQSSTCVVCSGDIEEKPLVCLSPNCDLVSHIVCLSKSFLEPGEYVPIEGRCPRCNESYLWGDLIRKYRGCYGNTNIVISKDITDDIAMSDSD
;
A
#
# COMPACT_ATOMS: atom_id res chain seq x y z
N MET A 1 6.42 -9.42 -16.72
CA MET A 1 5.18 -9.84 -16.02
C MET A 1 4.62 -8.78 -15.07
N PHE A 2 5.41 -8.18 -14.16
CA PHE A 2 4.88 -7.21 -13.17
C PHE A 2 4.33 -5.90 -13.77
N ARG A 3 4.62 -5.61 -15.04
CA ARG A 3 4.19 -4.40 -15.75
C ARG A 3 2.97 -4.57 -16.65
N VAL A 4 2.34 -5.75 -16.64
CA VAL A 4 1.16 -6.03 -17.48
C VAL A 4 -0.02 -6.49 -16.62
N GLY A 5 -1.23 -6.28 -17.13
CA GLY A 5 -2.44 -6.80 -16.50
C GLY A 5 -2.42 -8.33 -16.42
N PRO A 6 -2.97 -8.93 -15.35
CA PRO A 6 -3.63 -8.27 -14.22
C PRO A 6 -2.68 -7.81 -13.09
N TRP A 7 -1.38 -8.08 -13.20
CA TRP A 7 -0.43 -7.92 -12.09
C TRP A 7 -0.04 -6.48 -11.79
N LEU A 8 -0.07 -5.60 -12.78
CA LEU A 8 0.36 -4.20 -12.68
C LEU A 8 -0.35 -3.40 -11.58
N ARG A 9 -1.54 -3.82 -11.12
CA ARG A 9 -2.31 -3.06 -10.11
C ARG A 9 -2.44 -3.78 -8.77
N LEU A 10 -1.89 -4.97 -8.66
CA LEU A 10 -1.96 -5.73 -7.41
C LEU A 10 -0.88 -5.24 -6.43
N PRO A 11 -1.19 -5.15 -5.13
CA PRO A 11 -0.25 -4.69 -4.10
C PRO A 11 0.78 -5.79 -3.74
N LEU A 12 1.55 -6.24 -4.73
CA LEU A 12 2.53 -7.31 -4.61
C LEU A 12 3.82 -6.83 -3.94
N THR A 13 4.65 -7.79 -3.52
CA THR A 13 6.00 -7.55 -3.03
C THR A 13 6.89 -8.60 -3.65
N ILE A 14 7.99 -8.18 -4.28
CA ILE A 14 8.98 -9.10 -4.82
C ILE A 14 9.98 -9.38 -3.72
N ARG A 15 10.20 -10.65 -3.37
CA ARG A 15 11.08 -11.01 -2.25
C ARG A 15 12.13 -12.02 -2.67
N TRP A 16 13.39 -11.65 -2.50
CA TRP A 16 14.52 -12.56 -2.62
C TRP A 16 14.72 -13.30 -1.29
N LEU A 17 14.42 -14.60 -1.27
CA LEU A 17 14.52 -15.42 -0.05
C LEU A 17 15.97 -15.75 0.30
N ASN A 18 16.80 -15.98 -0.73
CA ASN A 18 18.24 -16.16 -0.60
C ASN A 18 18.94 -15.11 -1.48
N GLN A 19 19.85 -14.35 -0.86
CA GLN A 19 20.60 -13.27 -1.49
C GLN A 19 21.51 -13.76 -2.62
N GLU A 20 22.00 -15.01 -2.55
CA GLU A 20 22.89 -15.59 -3.56
C GLU A 20 22.23 -15.70 -4.94
N PHE A 21 20.90 -15.81 -4.97
CA PHE A 21 20.12 -15.85 -6.21
C PHE A 21 19.53 -14.50 -6.59
N ALA A 22 19.75 -13.46 -5.79
CA ALA A 22 19.26 -12.13 -6.11
C ALA A 22 19.90 -11.62 -7.40
N ARG A 23 19.06 -11.08 -8.28
CA ARG A 23 19.48 -10.47 -9.53
C ARG A 23 18.91 -9.07 -9.63
N ASP A 24 19.68 -8.17 -10.21
CA ASP A 24 19.18 -6.86 -10.56
C ASP A 24 18.16 -6.95 -11.68
N PHE A 25 17.16 -6.09 -11.60
CA PHE A 25 16.22 -5.93 -12.70
C PHE A 25 16.91 -5.12 -13.81
N PRO A 26 16.75 -5.52 -15.08
CA PRO A 26 17.15 -4.67 -16.20
C PRO A 26 16.51 -3.28 -16.06
N SER A 27 17.23 -2.23 -16.47
CA SER A 27 16.77 -0.84 -16.33
C SER A 27 15.43 -0.57 -17.01
N ASP A 28 15.14 -1.27 -18.12
CA ASP A 28 13.86 -1.21 -18.85
C ASP A 28 12.73 -2.03 -18.20
N LYS A 29 13.05 -2.85 -17.18
CA LYS A 29 12.13 -3.85 -16.58
C LYS A 29 12.07 -3.79 -15.06
N LEU A 30 12.34 -2.62 -14.48
CA LEU A 30 12.18 -2.41 -13.03
C LEU A 30 10.74 -2.75 -12.57
N PRO A 31 10.52 -3.20 -11.33
CA PRO A 31 9.17 -3.31 -10.79
C PRO A 31 8.43 -1.95 -10.80
N PRO A 32 7.08 -1.94 -10.86
CA PRO A 32 6.31 -0.73 -10.63
C PRO A 32 6.60 -0.13 -9.24
N PHE A 33 6.48 1.19 -9.08
CA PHE A 33 6.84 1.89 -7.84
C PHE A 33 6.10 1.40 -6.58
N HIS A 34 4.87 0.91 -6.74
CA HIS A 34 4.05 0.39 -5.64
C HIS A 34 4.37 -1.08 -5.29
N MET A 35 5.32 -1.70 -5.99
CA MET A 35 5.74 -3.09 -5.82
C MET A 35 7.17 -3.14 -5.25
N PRO A 36 7.32 -3.11 -3.92
CA PRO A 36 8.64 -3.11 -3.30
C PRO A 36 9.40 -4.40 -3.55
N VAL A 37 10.73 -4.28 -3.66
CA VAL A 37 11.67 -5.40 -3.61
C VAL A 37 12.16 -5.54 -2.17
N CYS A 38 12.14 -6.75 -1.65
CA CYS A 38 12.54 -7.07 -0.28
C CYS A 38 13.48 -8.27 -0.28
N TYR A 39 14.19 -8.46 0.84
CA TYR A 39 15.15 -9.53 1.02
C TYR A 39 14.88 -10.31 2.31
N GLY A 40 15.31 -11.56 2.33
CA GLY A 40 15.22 -12.45 3.49
C GLY A 40 13.97 -13.34 3.52
N PRO A 41 13.84 -14.18 4.57
CA PRO A 41 12.80 -15.20 4.65
C PRO A 41 11.40 -14.62 4.81
N VAL A 42 10.37 -15.45 4.57
CA VAL A 42 8.97 -15.11 4.87
C VAL A 42 8.66 -15.54 6.30
N VAL A 43 8.08 -14.62 7.08
CA VAL A 43 7.63 -14.89 8.44
C VAL A 43 6.11 -15.05 8.45
N SER A 44 5.64 -16.26 8.75
CA SER A 44 4.22 -16.51 8.99
C SER A 44 3.84 -15.98 10.36
N LYS A 45 3.06 -14.89 10.41
CA LYS A 45 2.51 -14.37 11.66
C LYS A 45 1.05 -14.78 11.76
N LYS A 46 0.70 -15.52 12.82
CA LYS A 46 -0.70 -15.76 13.16
C LYS A 46 -1.28 -14.42 13.58
N LEU A 47 -2.17 -13.88 12.74
CA LEU A 47 -2.96 -12.72 13.13
C LEU A 47 -3.76 -13.15 14.36
N LYS A 48 -3.55 -12.45 15.48
CA LYS A 48 -4.56 -12.48 16.53
C LYS A 48 -5.80 -11.93 15.83
N ARG A 49 -6.85 -12.77 15.68
CA ARG A 49 -8.18 -12.21 15.41
C ARG A 49 -8.32 -11.16 16.49
N GLY A 50 -8.34 -9.89 16.11
CA GLY A 50 -8.78 -8.89 17.05
C GLY A 50 -10.08 -9.45 17.57
N SER A 51 -10.14 -9.75 18.87
CA SER A 51 -11.41 -9.70 19.57
C SER A 51 -11.98 -8.38 19.07
N GLY A 52 -13.05 -8.46 18.28
CA GLY A 52 -13.83 -7.28 18.00
C GLY A 52 -14.30 -6.86 19.38
N ASP A 53 -13.52 -6.01 20.05
CA ASP A 53 -14.03 -5.15 21.09
C ASP A 53 -14.84 -4.09 20.35
N HIS A 54 -15.91 -4.57 19.71
CA HIS A 54 -17.12 -3.82 19.59
C HIS A 54 -17.69 -3.81 21.01
N GLY A 55 -17.14 -2.92 21.84
CA GLY A 55 -17.97 -2.24 22.82
C GLY A 55 -19.24 -1.79 22.09
N PRO A 56 -20.40 -1.87 22.76
CA PRO A 56 -21.69 -1.88 22.09
C PRO A 56 -21.83 -0.66 21.16
N ASN A 57 -22.02 -0.93 19.87
CA ASN A 57 -22.72 -0.04 18.94
C ASN A 57 -22.11 1.35 18.69
N GLN A 58 -20.81 1.45 18.37
CA GLN A 58 -20.29 2.67 17.74
C GLN A 58 -20.56 2.65 16.23
N SER A 59 -21.76 3.06 15.83
CA SER A 59 -22.05 3.35 14.43
C SER A 59 -21.07 4.43 13.95
N SER A 60 -20.29 4.09 12.93
CA SER A 60 -19.39 5.05 12.28
C SER A 60 -20.01 5.49 10.97
N THR A 61 -19.97 6.79 10.68
CA THR A 61 -20.48 7.33 9.42
C THR A 61 -19.36 7.45 8.40
N CYS A 62 -19.59 6.98 7.18
CA CYS A 62 -18.62 7.10 6.10
C CYS A 62 -18.47 8.56 5.65
N VAL A 63 -17.23 9.07 5.61
CA VAL A 63 -16.96 10.44 5.15
C VAL A 63 -17.30 10.69 3.68
N VAL A 64 -17.36 9.64 2.86
CA VAL A 64 -17.52 9.76 1.40
C VAL A 64 -18.99 9.77 0.98
N CYS A 65 -19.81 8.86 1.52
CA CYS A 65 -21.23 8.75 1.16
C CYS A 65 -22.19 9.19 2.27
N SER A 66 -21.66 9.57 3.45
CA SER A 66 -22.44 9.92 4.64
C SER A 66 -23.37 8.83 5.16
N GLY A 67 -23.25 7.60 4.66
CA GLY A 67 -24.00 6.44 5.14
C GLY A 67 -23.33 5.75 6.33
N ASP A 68 -24.11 4.99 7.08
CA ASP A 68 -23.62 4.22 8.21
C ASP A 68 -22.74 3.04 7.77
N ILE A 69 -21.75 2.71 8.58
CA ILE A 69 -20.83 1.60 8.37
C ILE A 69 -21.22 0.48 9.33
N GLU A 70 -21.85 -0.56 8.78
CA GLU A 70 -22.25 -1.77 9.54
C GLU A 70 -21.09 -2.73 9.76
N GLU A 71 -20.14 -2.77 8.82
CA GLU A 71 -18.97 -3.64 8.88
C GLU A 71 -17.74 -2.95 9.48
N LYS A 72 -16.58 -3.61 9.40
CA LYS A 72 -15.31 -2.99 9.76
C LYS A 72 -15.05 -1.77 8.84
N PRO A 73 -14.75 -0.59 9.40
CA PRO A 73 -14.39 0.56 8.58
C PRO A 73 -12.96 0.48 8.06
N LEU A 74 -12.71 1.14 6.93
CA LEU A 74 -11.37 1.46 6.46
C LEU A 74 -10.95 2.82 7.02
N VAL A 75 -9.77 2.86 7.64
CA VAL A 75 -9.17 4.05 8.27
C VAL A 75 -7.89 4.49 7.58
N CYS A 76 -7.58 5.79 7.63
CA CYS A 76 -6.33 6.35 7.11
C CYS A 76 -5.09 5.72 7.79
N LEU A 77 -3.94 5.74 7.10
CA LEU A 77 -2.67 5.29 7.67
C LEU A 77 -2.11 6.27 8.71
N SER A 78 -2.28 7.58 8.51
CA SER A 78 -1.81 8.61 9.44
C SER A 78 -2.51 8.47 10.81
N PRO A 79 -1.75 8.47 11.92
CA PRO A 79 -2.33 8.37 13.27
C PRO A 79 -3.12 9.61 13.67
N ASN A 80 -2.87 10.76 13.04
CA ASN A 80 -3.54 12.03 13.33
C ASN A 80 -4.73 12.29 12.39
N CYS A 81 -5.15 11.29 11.62
CA CYS A 81 -6.25 11.41 10.67
C CYS A 81 -7.44 10.58 11.15
N ASP A 82 -8.60 11.22 11.23
CA ASP A 82 -9.88 10.66 11.68
C ASP A 82 -10.73 10.09 10.53
N LEU A 83 -10.12 9.86 9.35
CA LEU A 83 -10.87 9.32 8.21
C LEU A 83 -11.42 7.93 8.55
N VAL A 84 -12.73 7.81 8.39
CA VAL A 84 -13.48 6.55 8.44
C VAL A 84 -14.34 6.43 7.18
N SER A 85 -14.28 5.29 6.51
CA SER A 85 -15.00 5.09 5.24
C SER A 85 -15.34 3.62 4.99
N HIS A 86 -16.34 3.36 4.14
CA HIS A 86 -16.47 2.05 3.51
C HIS A 86 -15.29 1.81 2.58
N ILE A 87 -14.82 0.56 2.53
CA ILE A 87 -13.76 0.14 1.60
C ILE A 87 -14.09 0.49 0.14
N VAL A 88 -15.34 0.25 -0.28
CA VAL A 88 -15.78 0.50 -1.67
C VAL A 88 -15.88 2.00 -1.96
N CYS A 89 -16.28 2.81 -0.98
CA CYS A 89 -16.38 4.26 -1.16
C CYS A 89 -15.00 4.89 -1.33
N LEU A 90 -14.05 4.54 -0.47
CA LEU A 90 -12.68 5.03 -0.62
C LEU A 90 -12.02 4.48 -1.87
N SER A 91 -12.22 3.19 -2.21
CA SER A 91 -11.64 2.61 -3.42
C SER A 91 -12.08 3.38 -4.67
N LYS A 92 -13.38 3.71 -4.79
CA LYS A 92 -13.91 4.48 -5.92
C LYS A 92 -13.27 5.86 -6.03
N SER A 93 -12.99 6.53 -4.91
CA SER A 93 -12.32 7.84 -4.93
C SER A 93 -10.87 7.79 -5.41
N PHE A 94 -10.21 6.62 -5.32
CA PHE A 94 -8.81 6.42 -5.73
C PHE A 94 -8.70 5.76 -7.12
N LEU A 95 -9.82 5.35 -7.70
CA LEU A 95 -9.83 4.50 -8.88
C LEU A 95 -9.67 5.34 -10.16
N GLU A 96 -8.76 4.91 -11.02
CA GLU A 96 -8.66 5.45 -12.38
C GLU A 96 -9.82 4.91 -13.25
N PRO A 97 -10.33 5.70 -14.22
CA PRO A 97 -11.41 5.25 -15.09
C PRO A 97 -11.06 3.95 -15.84
N GLY A 98 -11.96 2.97 -15.79
CA GLY A 98 -11.78 1.68 -16.48
C GLY A 98 -11.00 0.63 -15.68
N GLU A 99 -10.53 0.97 -14.48
CA GLU A 99 -9.76 0.08 -13.61
C GLU A 99 -10.62 -0.51 -12.49
N TYR A 100 -10.12 -1.55 -11.82
CA TYR A 100 -10.83 -2.23 -10.72
C TYR A 100 -10.15 -2.11 -9.36
N VAL A 101 -8.82 -1.94 -9.35
CA VAL A 101 -8.02 -1.88 -8.13
C VAL A 101 -7.22 -0.58 -8.13
N PRO A 102 -7.37 0.30 -7.14
CA PRO A 102 -6.51 1.47 -7.01
C PRO A 102 -5.07 1.05 -6.70
N ILE A 103 -4.10 1.80 -7.23
CA ILE A 103 -2.68 1.65 -6.87
C ILE A 103 -2.37 2.54 -5.66
N GLU A 104 -2.75 3.80 -5.76
CA GLU A 104 -2.60 4.82 -4.74
C GLU A 104 -3.78 5.80 -4.78
N GLY A 105 -3.88 6.66 -3.78
CA GLY A 105 -4.78 7.80 -3.84
C GLY A 105 -4.65 8.71 -2.64
N ARG A 106 -5.32 9.87 -2.74
CA ARG A 106 -5.21 10.97 -1.79
C ARG A 106 -6.34 10.90 -0.76
N CYS A 107 -5.97 10.88 0.52
CA CYS A 107 -6.93 10.87 1.61
C CYS A 107 -7.81 12.13 1.59
N PRO A 108 -9.15 12.04 1.54
CA PRO A 108 -10.03 13.21 1.50
C PRO A 108 -10.06 14.03 2.81
N ARG A 109 -9.44 13.54 3.89
CA ARG A 109 -9.33 14.25 5.18
C ARG A 109 -7.98 14.95 5.36
N CYS A 110 -6.89 14.18 5.39
CA CYS A 110 -5.56 14.73 5.64
C CYS A 110 -4.80 15.11 4.36
N ASN A 111 -5.36 14.85 3.18
CA ASN A 111 -4.80 15.25 1.89
C ASN A 111 -3.43 14.63 1.56
N GLU A 112 -3.02 13.61 2.29
CA GLU A 112 -1.81 12.82 2.06
C GLU A 112 -2.08 11.67 1.08
N SER A 113 -1.05 11.28 0.31
CA SER A 113 -1.12 10.16 -0.62
C SER A 113 -0.70 8.85 0.04
N TYR A 114 -1.45 7.79 -0.23
CA TYR A 114 -1.18 6.46 0.31
C TYR A 114 -1.31 5.38 -0.75
N LEU A 115 -0.46 4.35 -0.68
CA LEU A 115 -0.64 3.13 -1.45
C LEU A 115 -1.89 2.39 -0.99
N TRP A 116 -2.73 1.98 -1.93
CA TRP A 116 -3.95 1.23 -1.63
C TRP A 116 -3.64 -0.09 -0.91
N GLY A 117 -2.57 -0.77 -1.33
CA GLY A 117 -2.10 -2.00 -0.70
C GLY A 117 -1.82 -1.86 0.80
N ASP A 118 -1.32 -0.70 1.22
CA ASP A 118 -1.00 -0.42 2.62
C ASP A 118 -2.25 -0.15 3.46
N LEU A 119 -3.22 0.58 2.90
CA LEU A 119 -4.54 0.75 3.52
C LEU A 119 -5.22 -0.60 3.72
N ILE A 120 -5.19 -1.49 2.71
CA ILE A 120 -5.77 -2.84 2.82
C ILE A 120 -5.00 -3.70 3.82
N ARG A 121 -3.66 -3.63 3.87
CA ARG A 121 -2.87 -4.30 4.90
C ARG A 121 -3.28 -3.83 6.30
N LYS A 122 -3.51 -2.54 6.53
CA LYS A 122 -4.00 -2.00 7.82
C LYS A 122 -5.39 -2.50 8.14
N TYR A 123 -6.29 -2.44 7.15
CA TYR A 123 -7.64 -2.96 7.26
C TYR A 123 -7.68 -4.46 7.63
N ARG A 124 -6.76 -5.27 7.12
CA ARG A 124 -6.65 -6.71 7.46
C ARG A 124 -5.90 -6.98 8.77
N GLY A 125 -5.30 -5.97 9.40
CA GLY A 125 -4.52 -6.12 10.63
C GLY A 125 -3.08 -6.59 10.39
N CYS A 126 -2.56 -6.43 9.17
CA CYS A 126 -1.22 -6.84 8.76
C CYS A 126 -0.22 -5.66 8.64
N TYR A 127 -0.62 -4.44 9.00
CA TYR A 127 0.19 -3.24 8.84
C TYR A 127 1.19 -3.07 9.98
N GLY A 128 2.47 -2.87 9.65
CA GLY A 128 3.56 -2.68 10.64
C GLY A 128 4.73 -3.66 10.57
N ASN A 129 4.87 -4.46 9.51
CA ASN A 129 6.01 -5.40 9.39
C ASN A 129 6.70 -5.36 8.02
N THR A 130 6.71 -4.20 7.41
CA THR A 130 7.48 -3.93 6.20
C THR A 130 8.83 -3.34 6.59
N ASN A 131 9.84 -4.19 6.80
CA ASN A 131 11.21 -3.85 6.47
C ASN A 131 11.30 -3.70 4.94
N ILE A 132 10.54 -2.75 4.38
CA ILE A 132 10.67 -2.33 2.99
C ILE A 132 11.75 -1.27 3.04
N VAL A 133 12.96 -1.64 2.62
CA VAL A 133 13.94 -0.65 2.19
C VAL A 133 13.38 -0.11 0.88
N ILE A 134 12.78 1.07 0.92
CA ILE A 134 12.49 1.84 -0.30
C ILE A 134 13.86 2.33 -0.77
N SER A 135 14.42 1.69 -1.79
CA SER A 135 15.56 2.26 -2.52
C SER A 135 15.07 3.49 -3.26
N LYS A 136 14.97 4.60 -2.55
CA LYS A 136 15.21 5.93 -3.11
C LYS A 136 16.71 5.97 -3.44
N ASP A 137 17.09 6.68 -4.50
CA ASP A 137 18.45 6.93 -4.97
C ASP A 137 18.85 6.13 -6.22
N ILE A 138 18.25 6.50 -7.36
CA ILE A 138 18.98 6.66 -8.64
C ILE A 138 18.38 7.88 -9.35
N THR A 139 18.61 9.05 -8.80
CA THR A 139 18.63 10.32 -9.56
C THR A 139 19.59 11.22 -8.80
N ASP A 140 20.55 11.79 -9.54
CA ASP A 140 21.60 12.72 -9.10
C ASP A 140 22.93 12.04 -8.69
N ASP A 141 23.68 11.59 -9.70
CA ASP A 141 25.16 11.72 -9.74
C ASP A 141 25.72 11.31 -11.13
N ILE A 142 25.14 11.89 -12.19
CA ILE A 142 25.85 12.06 -13.46
C ILE A 142 25.84 13.55 -13.76
N ALA A 143 26.65 14.29 -13.02
CA ALA A 143 27.11 15.61 -13.40
C ALA A 143 28.63 15.58 -13.43
N MET A 144 29.16 15.36 -14.64
CA MET A 144 30.37 15.97 -15.17
C MET A 144 31.67 15.67 -14.41
N SER A 145 32.30 14.56 -14.83
CA SER A 145 33.74 14.58 -15.09
C SER A 145 34.01 15.62 -16.18
N ASP A 146 34.70 16.70 -15.85
CA ASP A 146 35.75 17.32 -16.68
C ASP A 146 36.23 18.61 -16.02
N SER A 147 37.55 18.69 -15.81
CA SER A 147 38.45 19.82 -16.10
C SER A 147 39.56 19.93 -15.04
N ASP A 148 40.74 19.46 -15.47
CA ASP A 148 42.13 19.86 -15.13
C ASP A 148 42.52 20.30 -13.71
#